data_AF-A0A8X8B6L6-F1
#
_entry.id   AF-A0A8X8B6L6-F1
#
_cell.length_a   1.000
_cell.length_b   1.000
_cell.length_c   1.000
_cell.angle_alpha   90.00
_cell.angle_beta   90.00
_cell.angle_gamma   90.00
#
_symmetry.space_group_name_H-M   'P 1'
#
loop_
_entity.id
_entity.type
_entity.pdbx_description
1 polymer ?
#
loop_
_entity_poly.entity_id
_entity_poly.type
_entity_poly.pdbx_seq_one_letter_code
_entity_poly.pdbx_strand_id
1 'polypeptide(L)'
;MDMRELYGGFAAALKDLKLWVMNVVPVDVHDTLPVIYERGSFGIFHDWCESFNTYPRTYDLLHDDHLFSTLRKRLEPNFILLKLSFFLVRTFWRRSVST
;
A
#
# COMPACT_ATOMS: atom_id res chain seq x y z
N MET A 1 3.63 -4.02 2.61
CA MET A 1 2.28 -3.52 2.29
C MET A 1 2.25 -3.22 0.82
N ASP A 2 1.29 -3.79 0.10
CA ASP A 2 0.98 -3.39 -1.26
C ASP A 2 -0.09 -2.29 -1.19
N MET A 3 0.26 -1.10 -1.66
CA MET A 3 -0.59 0.09 -1.57
C MET A 3 -1.64 0.19 -2.68
N ARG A 4 -1.47 -0.56 -3.76
CA ARG A 4 -2.39 -0.58 -4.89
C ARG A 4 -2.43 -1.97 -5.48
N GLU A 5 -3.21 -2.83 -4.85
CA GLU A 5 -3.42 -4.17 -5.34
C GLU A 5 -4.69 -4.23 -6.22
N LEU A 6 -4.60 -5.00 -7.30
CA LEU A 6 -5.72 -5.27 -8.21
C LEU A 6 -6.21 -6.71 -8.08
N TYR A 7 -5.33 -7.72 -8.01
CA TYR A 7 -5.75 -9.13 -8.02
C TYR A 7 -5.00 -10.02 -7.01
N GLY A 8 -4.23 -9.44 -6.09
CA GLY A 8 -3.37 -10.15 -5.16
C GLY A 8 -2.10 -10.70 -5.83
N GLY A 9 -1.64 -10.09 -6.93
CA GLY A 9 -0.52 -10.61 -7.72
C GLY A 9 0.81 -10.52 -6.98
N PHE A 10 1.05 -9.41 -6.29
CA PHE A 10 2.27 -9.20 -5.51
C PHE A 10 2.34 -10.16 -4.33
N ALA A 11 1.22 -10.32 -3.61
CA ALA A 11 1.11 -11.28 -2.51
C ALA A 11 1.29 -12.74 -2.98
N ALA A 12 0.77 -13.09 -4.16
CA ALA A 12 0.93 -14.43 -4.72
C ALA A 12 2.39 -14.79 -5.03
N ALA A 13 3.17 -13.82 -5.53
CA ALA A 13 4.60 -14.01 -5.80
C ALA A 13 5.43 -14.21 -4.52
N LEU A 14 4.97 -13.67 -3.39
CA LEU A 14 5.64 -13.76 -2.10
C LEU A 14 5.13 -14.91 -1.21
N LYS A 15 4.22 -15.75 -1.72
CA LYS A 15 3.57 -16.83 -0.95
C LYS A 15 4.56 -17.86 -0.39
N ASP A 16 5.66 -18.10 -1.10
CA ASP A 16 6.70 -19.06 -0.68
C ASP A 16 7.64 -18.50 0.40
N LEU A 17 7.59 -17.18 0.65
CA LEU A 17 8.35 -16.53 1.70
C LEU A 17 7.50 -16.45 2.98
N LYS A 18 8.15 -16.52 4.15
CA LYS A 18 7.49 -16.34 5.46
C LYS A 18 7.17 -14.87 5.75
N LEU A 19 6.53 -14.19 4.80
CA LEU A 19 6.15 -12.78 4.88
C LEU A 19 4.62 -12.67 4.78
N TRP A 20 4.05 -11.71 5.49
CA TRP A 20 2.65 -11.34 5.32
C TRP A 20 2.57 -10.04 4.52
N VAL A 21 1.62 -10.00 3.58
CA VAL A 21 1.39 -8.83 2.73
C VAL A 21 -0.01 -8.32 3.03
N MET A 22 -0.12 -7.07 3.51
CA MET A 22 -1.39 -6.36 3.50
C MET A 22 -1.59 -5.73 2.13
N ASN A 23 -2.69 -6.11 1.47
CA ASN A 23 -3.10 -5.54 0.19
C ASN A 23 -4.09 -4.41 0.42
N VAL A 24 -3.90 -3.29 -0.27
CA VAL A 24 -4.84 -2.16 -0.24
C VAL A 24 -5.42 -1.97 -1.62
N VAL A 25 -6.75 -2.08 -1.70
CA VAL A 25 -7.52 -1.78 -2.91
C VAL A 25 -8.03 -0.34 -2.78
N PRO A 26 -7.60 0.58 -3.66
CA PRO A 26 -8.08 1.95 -3.62
C PRO A 26 -9.53 2.05 -4.07
N VAL A 27 -10.25 3.05 -3.57
CA VAL A 27 -11.67 3.25 -3.91
C VAL A 27 -11.92 3.63 -5.37
N ASP A 28 -10.87 4.06 -6.08
CA ASP A 28 -10.92 4.46 -7.48
C ASP A 28 -10.97 3.27 -8.46
N VAL A 29 -10.72 2.04 -8.00
CA VAL A 29 -10.72 0.83 -8.84
C VAL A 29 -11.92 -0.08 -8.53
N HIS A 30 -12.14 -1.08 -9.38
CA HIS A 30 -13.18 -2.07 -9.17
C HIS A 30 -12.90 -2.87 -7.88
N ASP A 31 -13.97 -3.29 -7.20
CA ASP A 31 -13.84 -4.08 -5.98
C ASP A 31 -13.33 -5.49 -6.30
N THR A 32 -12.04 -5.69 -6.08
CA THR A 32 -11.34 -6.96 -6.26
C THR A 32 -10.99 -7.62 -4.94
N LEU A 33 -11.44 -7.04 -3.83
CA LEU A 33 -11.22 -7.57 -2.49
C LEU A 33 -11.74 -9.01 -2.32
N PRO A 34 -12.90 -9.41 -2.89
CA PRO A 34 -13.35 -10.81 -2.83
C PRO A 34 -12.33 -11.80 -3.42
N VAL A 35 -11.72 -11.44 -4.56
CA VAL A 35 -10.72 -12.30 -5.23
C VAL A 35 -9.45 -12.46 -4.40
N ILE A 36 -9.05 -11.40 -3.68
CA ILE A 36 -7.89 -11.43 -2.79
C ILE A 36 -8.15 -12.37 -1.61
N TYR A 37 -9.36 -12.33 -1.03
CA TYR A 37 -9.74 -13.23 0.07
C TYR A 37 -9.87 -14.69 -0.37
N GLU A 38 -10.41 -14.96 -1.56
CA GLU A 38 -10.47 -16.32 -2.13
C GLU A 38 -9.08 -16.94 -2.29
N ARG A 39 -8.04 -16.12 -2.49
CA ARG A 39 -6.64 -16.56 -2.58
C ARG A 39 -5.97 -16.74 -1.22
N GLY A 40 -6.67 -16.50 -0.12
CA GLY A 40 -6.15 -16.61 1.24
C GLY A 40 -5.24 -15.45 1.65
N SER A 41 -5.30 -14.32 0.94
CA SER A 41 -4.55 -13.12 1.29
C SER A 41 -5.45 -12.12 2.02
N PHE A 42 -4.84 -11.30 2.88
CA PHE A 42 -5.56 -10.24 3.58
C PHE A 42 -5.51 -8.95 2.76
N GLY A 43 -6.67 -8.34 2.56
CA GLY A 43 -6.80 -7.04 1.92
C GLY A 43 -7.72 -6.12 2.70
N ILE A 44 -7.64 -4.84 2.38
CA ILE A 44 -8.57 -3.80 2.85
C ILE A 44 -8.93 -2.89 1.68
N PHE A 45 -10.14 -2.32 1.76
CA PHE A 45 -10.57 -1.25 0.89
C PHE A 45 -10.32 0.08 1.59
N HIS A 46 -9.54 0.97 0.98
CA HIS A 46 -9.18 2.25 1.61
C HIS A 46 -9.02 3.39 0.60
N ASP A 47 -9.47 4.59 0.96
CA ASP A 47 -9.20 5.80 0.19
C ASP A 47 -7.94 6.50 0.70
N TRP A 48 -6.91 6.57 -0.14
CA TRP A 48 -5.67 7.25 0.17
C TRP A 48 -5.81 8.77 0.37
N CYS A 49 -6.92 9.39 -0.03
CA CYS A 49 -7.25 10.76 0.34
C CYS A 49 -7.57 10.88 1.83
N GLU A 50 -8.17 9.83 2.41
CA GLU A 50 -8.51 9.75 3.82
C GLU A 50 -7.36 9.22 4.69
N SER A 51 -7.42 9.53 5.98
CA SER A 51 -6.46 9.02 6.95
C SER A 51 -6.83 7.60 7.37
N PHE A 52 -5.82 6.74 7.56
CA PHE A 52 -6.04 5.40 8.11
C PHE A 52 -6.48 5.47 9.56
N ASN A 53 -7.65 4.91 9.88
CA ASN A 53 -8.24 5.03 11.20
C ASN A 53 -7.79 3.92 12.17
N THR A 54 -7.34 2.77 11.68
CA THR A 54 -6.91 1.61 12.49
C THR A 54 -6.18 0.56 11.63
N TYR A 55 -5.23 -0.20 12.21
CA TYR A 55 -4.29 -1.23 11.65
C TYR A 55 -2.79 -0.82 11.54
N PRO A 56 -1.83 -1.77 11.66
CA PRO A 56 -0.59 -1.58 12.42
C PRO A 56 0.33 -0.55 11.80
N ARG A 57 0.91 0.27 12.68
CA ARG A 57 1.60 1.53 12.39
C ARG A 57 2.99 1.42 11.75
N THR A 58 3.40 0.24 11.31
CA THR A 58 4.76 0.03 10.80
C THR A 58 4.83 -1.19 9.88
N TYR A 59 5.25 -0.94 8.65
CA TYR A 59 5.67 -1.92 7.66
C TYR A 59 7.14 -1.71 7.34
N ASP A 60 7.85 -2.79 7.10
CA ASP A 60 9.26 -2.74 6.69
C ASP A 60 9.40 -2.34 5.21
N LEU A 61 8.44 -2.75 4.38
CA LEU A 61 8.42 -2.49 2.94
C LEU A 61 7.04 -2.01 2.50
N LEU A 62 7.03 -0.91 1.75
CA LEU A 62 5.88 -0.38 1.04
C LEU A 62 6.13 -0.59 -0.45
N HIS A 63 5.23 -1.31 -1.09
CA HIS A 63 5.18 -1.48 -2.54
C HIS A 63 4.06 -0.61 -3.09
N ASP A 64 4.36 0.15 -4.13
CA ASP A 64 3.44 1.03 -4.82
C ASP A 64 3.64 0.85 -6.33
N ASP A 65 2.58 0.45 -7.03
CA ASP A 65 2.50 0.48 -8.48
C ASP A 65 1.67 1.68 -8.97
N HIS A 66 2.34 2.77 -9.37
CA HIS A 66 1.72 3.98 -9.93
C HIS A 66 0.63 4.66 -9.05
N LEU A 67 0.55 4.39 -7.76
CA LEU A 67 -0.29 5.12 -6.81
C LEU A 67 0.22 6.54 -6.66
N PHE A 68 1.54 6.77 -6.52
CA PHE A 68 2.10 8.12 -6.37
C PHE A 68 1.71 9.07 -7.51
N SER A 69 1.72 8.60 -8.76
CA SER A 69 1.31 9.41 -9.93
C SER A 69 -0.19 9.70 -9.95
N THR A 70 -1.00 8.79 -9.41
CA THR A 70 -2.46 8.93 -9.29
C THR A 70 -2.81 9.91 -8.17
N LEU A 71 -2.16 9.77 -7.01
CA LEU A 71 -2.38 10.63 -5.85
C LEU A 71 -1.87 12.05 -6.07
N ARG A 72 -0.75 12.25 -6.79
CA ARG A 72 -0.26 13.59 -7.14
C ARG A 72 -1.25 14.44 -7.93
N LYS A 73 -2.25 13.83 -8.59
CA LYS A 73 -3.33 14.58 -9.28
C LYS A 73 -4.40 15.09 -8.32
N ARG A 74 -4.50 14.51 -7.11
CA ARG A 74 -5.59 14.78 -6.15
C ARG A 74 -5.10 15.39 -4.84
N LEU A 75 -3.84 15.14 -4.45
CA LEU A 75 -3.27 15.51 -3.17
C LEU A 75 -1.92 16.22 -3.35
N GLU A 76 -1.61 17.11 -2.41
CA GLU A 76 -0.30 17.75 -2.33
C GLU A 76 0.81 16.72 -2.05
N PRO A 77 1.97 16.82 -2.72
CA PRO A 77 3.06 15.85 -2.58
C PRO A 77 3.58 15.73 -1.13
N ASN A 78 3.58 16.83 -0.38
CA ASN A 78 3.98 16.83 1.03
C ASN A 78 3.06 15.97 1.91
N PHE A 79 1.76 15.98 1.61
CA PHE A 79 0.78 15.20 2.36
C PHE A 79 0.95 13.70 2.08
N ILE A 80 1.24 13.35 0.83
CA ILE A 80 1.55 11.97 0.44
C ILE A 80 2.80 11.49 1.18
N LEU A 81 3.88 12.27 1.17
CA LEU A 81 5.13 11.93 1.88
C LEU A 81 4.92 11.76 3.38
N LEU A 82 4.13 12.64 4.00
CA LEU A 82 3.79 12.54 5.42
C LEU A 82 3.05 11.23 5.71
N LYS A 83 2.04 10.87 4.90
CA LYS A 83 1.32 9.60 5.06
C LYS A 83 2.21 8.37 4.89
N LEU A 84 3.07 8.36 3.87
CA LEU A 84 4.02 7.26 3.66
C LEU A 84 4.99 7.12 4.84
N SER A 85 5.42 8.23 5.42
CA SER A 85 6.32 8.23 6.60
C SER A 85 5.67 7.67 7.86
N PHE A 86 4.34 7.67 7.95
CA PHE A 86 3.61 7.03 9.05
C PHE A 86 3.64 5.50 8.97
N PHE A 87 3.83 4.93 7.79
CA PHE A 87 3.83 3.48 7.60
C PHE A 87 5.24 2.87 7.60
N LEU A 88 6.27 3.62 7.18
CA LEU A 88 7.64 3.12 7.17
C LEU A 88 8.30 3.21 8.55
N VAL A 89 9.01 2.16 8.94
CA VAL A 89 10.00 2.27 10.02
C VAL A 89 11.06 3.30 9.59
N ARG A 90 11.34 4.28 10.46
CA ARG A 90 12.19 5.49 10.24
C ARG A 90 13.54 5.26 9.56
N THR A 91 14.02 4.03 9.45
CA THR A 91 15.34 3.65 8.93
C THR A 91 15.47 3.66 7.40
N PHE A 92 14.38 3.53 6.62
CA PHE A 92 14.50 3.33 5.17
C PHE A 92 14.56 4.62 4.33
N TRP A 93 14.07 5.76 4.86
CA TRP A 93 13.89 6.98 4.06
C TRP A 93 15.21 7.70 3.67
N ARG A 94 16.32 7.44 4.38
CA ARG A 94 17.60 8.13 4.16
C ARG A 94 18.29 7.82 2.82
N ARG A 95 17.74 6.91 2.01
CA ARG A 95 18.36 6.45 0.74
C ARG A 95 17.59 6.79 -0.54
N SER A 96 16.35 7.28 -0.47
CA SER A 96 15.48 7.36 -1.66
C SER A 96 15.29 8.76 -2.27
N VAL A 97 15.90 9.81 -1.71
CA VAL A 97 15.75 11.20 -2.20
C VAL A 97 16.96 11.65 -3.05
N SER A 98 17.67 10.70 -3.67
CA SER A 98 18.87 10.95 -4.47
C SER A 98 18.76 10.23 -5.81
N THR A 99 17.83 10.67 -6.67
CA THR A 99 17.87 10.53 -8.14
C THR A 99 16.69 11.26 -8.74
#